data_AF-A0A9P4T554-F1
#
_entry.id   AF-A0A9P4T554-F1
#
_cell.length_a   1.000
_cell.length_b   1.000
_cell.length_c   1.000
_cell.angle_alpha   90.00
_cell.angle_beta   90.00
_cell.angle_gamma   90.00
#
_symmetry.space_group_name_H-M   'P 1'
#
loop_
_entity.id
_entity.type
_entity.pdbx_description
1 polymer ?
#
loop_
_entity_poly.entity_id
_entity_poly.type
_entity_poly.pdbx_seq_one_letter_code
_entity_poly.pdbx_strand_id
1 'polypeptide(L)'
;MSHTPEMQARIDEWKKSGRRSALIAEPLSIHSTEEMLAACRAAIANGEDVNAPDTHPHRGYNEGRPLDACLRQTHMASSKSLLENIPVIELLLEHGADPRLHHRSVGPVHMPILIARRYASDDEDSVTDEARAKWKHILRLFEEAIVRLDAKKQKVEEP
;
A
#
# COMPACT_ATOMS: atom_id res chain seq x y z
N MET A 1 20.77 4.15 -2.67
CA MET A 1 21.40 4.05 -1.34
C MET A 1 21.33 2.61 -0.88
N SER A 2 22.39 2.14 -0.24
CA SER A 2 22.84 0.75 -0.23
C SER A 2 22.09 -0.11 0.79
N HIS A 3 21.74 -1.33 0.38
CA HIS A 3 21.25 -2.42 1.23
C HIS A 3 22.23 -2.70 2.37
N THR A 4 21.87 -2.42 3.63
CA THR A 4 22.77 -2.64 4.77
C THR A 4 22.58 -4.05 5.35
N PRO A 5 23.67 -4.70 5.81
CA PRO A 5 23.60 -6.02 6.45
C PRO A 5 22.68 -6.06 7.69
N GLU A 6 22.54 -4.95 8.41
CA GLU A 6 21.66 -4.82 9.58
C GLU A 6 20.17 -4.86 9.21
N MET A 7 19.81 -4.27 8.06
CA MET A 7 18.43 -4.34 7.55
C MET A 7 18.09 -5.77 7.14
N GLN A 8 19.03 -6.47 6.49
CA GLN A 8 18.85 -7.87 6.10
C GLN A 8 18.71 -8.79 7.33
N ALA A 9 19.52 -8.58 8.38
CA ALA A 9 19.42 -9.35 9.61
C ALA A 9 18.07 -9.18 10.31
N ARG A 10 17.51 -7.96 10.31
CA ARG A 10 16.17 -7.68 10.85
C ARG A 10 15.07 -8.38 10.03
N ILE A 11 15.18 -8.37 8.69
CA ILE A 11 14.26 -9.08 7.79
C ILE A 11 14.30 -10.60 8.08
N ASP A 12 15.49 -11.18 8.26
CA ASP A 12 15.66 -12.61 8.48
C ASP A 12 15.20 -13.07 9.86
N GLU A 13 15.44 -12.27 10.90
CA GLU A 13 14.91 -12.51 12.26
C GLU A 13 13.37 -12.41 12.28
N TRP A 14 12.80 -11.50 11.49
CA TRP A 14 11.35 -11.38 11.33
C TRP A 14 10.72 -12.57 10.61
N LYS A 15 11.33 -13.07 9.52
CA LYS A 15 10.87 -14.28 8.83
C LYS A 15 10.81 -15.49 9.77
N LYS A 16 11.79 -15.62 10.68
CA LYS A 16 11.82 -16.68 11.71
C LYS A 16 10.72 -16.56 12.76
N SER A 17 10.16 -15.38 12.97
CA SER A 17 9.16 -15.13 14.01
C SER A 17 7.71 -15.48 13.63
N GLY A 18 7.48 -15.93 12.38
CA GLY A 18 6.12 -16.23 11.88
C GLY A 18 5.24 -14.98 11.75
N ARG A 19 5.84 -13.79 11.57
CA ARG A 19 5.13 -12.51 11.56
C ARG A 19 4.78 -12.03 10.14
N ARG A 20 3.73 -11.19 10.14
CA ARG A 20 3.09 -10.38 9.08
C ARG A 20 3.94 -10.04 7.86
N SER A 21 3.26 -9.79 6.72
CA SER A 21 3.91 -9.34 5.47
C SER A 21 4.96 -8.26 5.74
N ALA A 22 6.18 -8.47 5.22
CA ALA A 22 7.28 -7.51 5.36
C ALA A 22 6.96 -6.15 4.70
N LEU A 23 5.98 -6.12 3.79
CA LEU A 23 5.46 -4.90 3.16
C LEU A 23 4.43 -4.15 4.03
N ILE A 24 3.96 -4.75 5.12
CA ILE A 24 2.90 -4.20 5.97
C ILE A 24 3.42 -3.89 7.38
N ALA A 25 4.31 -4.72 7.92
CA ALA A 25 4.73 -4.60 9.32
C ALA A 25 5.83 -3.56 9.58
N GLU A 26 6.85 -3.45 8.73
CA GLU A 26 7.93 -2.45 8.90
C GLU A 26 7.61 -1.13 8.17
N PRO A 27 7.21 -1.12 6.89
CA PRO A 27 7.05 0.14 6.17
C PRO A 27 5.90 1.00 6.69
N LEU A 28 5.07 0.50 7.61
CA LEU A 28 3.90 1.21 8.12
C LEU A 28 3.93 1.37 9.65
N SER A 29 5.02 0.97 10.33
CA SER A 29 5.21 1.17 11.77
C SER A 29 6.13 2.37 12.07
N ILE A 30 5.58 3.56 12.31
CA ILE A 30 6.27 4.68 13.00
C ILE A 30 7.63 5.16 12.42
N HIS A 31 7.92 4.85 11.15
CA HIS A 31 9.20 5.16 10.46
C HIS A 31 9.17 6.44 9.62
N SER A 32 10.29 7.10 9.33
CA SER A 32 10.31 8.21 8.36
C SER A 32 9.89 7.70 6.96
N THR A 33 9.40 8.56 6.07
CA THR A 33 9.07 8.16 4.68
C THR A 33 10.24 7.46 3.98
N GLU A 34 11.48 7.87 4.26
CA GLU A 34 12.68 7.24 3.70
C GLU A 34 12.87 5.80 4.20
N GLU A 35 12.67 5.56 5.49
CA GLU A 35 12.73 4.23 6.09
C GLU A 35 11.62 3.32 5.53
N MET A 36 10.40 3.85 5.38
CA MET A 36 9.27 3.13 4.77
C MET A 36 9.60 2.69 3.34
N LEU A 37 10.16 3.60 2.53
CA LEU A 37 10.59 3.30 1.17
C LEU A 37 11.72 2.27 1.12
N ALA A 38 12.72 2.40 2.00
CA ALA A 38 13.84 1.46 2.06
C ALA A 38 13.37 0.04 2.40
N ALA A 39 12.47 -0.07 3.39
CA ALA A 39 11.83 -1.32 3.78
C ALA A 39 11.02 -1.95 2.64
N CYS A 40 10.14 -1.17 1.98
CA CYS A 40 9.38 -1.65 0.84
C CYS A 40 10.27 -2.13 -0.31
N ARG A 41 11.33 -1.37 -0.65
CA ARG A 41 12.27 -1.76 -1.71
C ARG A 41 13.00 -3.06 -1.37
N ALA A 42 13.46 -3.21 -0.13
CA ALA A 42 14.12 -4.44 0.32
C ALA A 42 13.17 -5.65 0.27
N ALA A 43 11.91 -5.49 0.69
CA ALA A 43 10.90 -6.53 0.62
C ALA A 43 10.60 -6.95 -0.83
N ILE A 44 10.33 -5.97 -1.72
CA ILE A 44 10.08 -6.24 -3.14
C ILE A 44 11.28 -6.92 -3.81
N ALA A 45 12.50 -6.45 -3.52
CA ALA A 45 13.74 -7.06 -4.05
C ALA A 45 13.92 -8.51 -3.60
N ASN A 46 13.39 -8.88 -2.44
CA ASN A 46 13.38 -10.25 -1.93
C ASN A 46 12.26 -11.13 -2.50
N GLY A 47 11.46 -10.63 -3.45
CA GLY A 47 10.41 -11.38 -4.12
C GLY A 47 9.06 -11.34 -3.41
N GLU A 48 8.85 -10.42 -2.46
CA GLU A 48 7.53 -10.22 -1.85
C GLU A 48 6.52 -9.74 -2.89
N ASP A 49 5.33 -10.34 -2.90
CA ASP A 49 4.25 -9.97 -3.79
C ASP A 49 3.49 -8.75 -3.23
N VAL A 50 3.52 -7.64 -3.97
CA VAL A 50 2.84 -6.38 -3.63
C VAL A 50 1.30 -6.52 -3.59
N ASN A 51 0.75 -7.60 -4.12
CA ASN A 51 -0.67 -7.93 -4.10
C ASN A 51 -1.03 -9.04 -3.11
N ALA A 52 -0.04 -9.64 -2.43
CA ALA A 52 -0.31 -10.68 -1.45
C ALA A 52 -1.01 -10.08 -0.23
N PRO A 53 -2.08 -10.72 0.27
CA PRO A 53 -2.71 -10.31 1.52
C PRO A 53 -1.76 -10.56 2.70
N ASP A 54 -1.91 -9.78 3.78
CA ASP A 54 -1.21 -10.08 5.03
C ASP A 54 -1.53 -11.52 5.49
N THR A 55 -0.50 -12.27 5.82
CA THR A 55 -0.59 -13.67 6.28
C THR A 55 -0.98 -13.77 7.75
N HIS A 56 -0.79 -12.69 8.53
CA HIS A 56 -1.10 -12.65 9.97
C HIS A 56 -1.86 -11.39 10.37
N PRO A 57 -3.02 -11.17 9.75
CA PRO A 57 -3.71 -9.91 9.92
C PRO A 57 -4.35 -9.80 11.30
N HIS A 58 -4.34 -8.60 11.87
CA HIS A 58 -5.21 -8.30 13.00
C HIS A 58 -6.66 -8.32 12.52
N ARG A 59 -7.46 -9.24 13.08
CA ARG A 59 -8.84 -9.47 12.65
C ARG A 59 -9.64 -8.16 12.71
N GLY A 60 -10.19 -7.71 11.59
CA GLY A 60 -10.93 -6.45 11.47
C GLY A 60 -10.09 -5.17 11.30
N TYR A 61 -8.76 -5.24 11.31
CA TYR A 61 -7.89 -4.04 11.28
C TYR A 61 -6.84 -4.06 10.17
N ASN A 62 -6.19 -5.20 9.88
CA ASN A 62 -5.05 -5.30 8.94
C ASN A 62 -5.16 -6.48 7.97
N GLU A 63 -6.37 -6.92 7.64
CA GLU A 63 -6.61 -8.03 6.70
C GLU A 63 -6.50 -7.61 5.21
N GLY A 64 -5.57 -6.69 4.95
CA GLY A 64 -5.40 -6.00 3.68
C GLY A 64 -4.08 -6.34 2.99
N ARG A 65 -3.96 -5.83 1.77
CA ARG A 65 -2.72 -5.80 0.98
C ARG A 65 -1.86 -4.60 1.40
N PRO A 66 -0.59 -4.54 1.00
CA PRO A 66 0.27 -3.37 1.22
C PRO A 66 -0.42 -2.04 0.90
N LEU A 67 -1.17 -1.99 -0.21
CA LEU A 67 -1.89 -0.78 -0.62
C LEU A 67 -3.08 -0.44 0.28
N ASP A 68 -3.83 -1.43 0.80
CA ASP A 68 -4.91 -1.19 1.77
C ASP A 68 -4.37 -0.54 3.05
N ALA A 69 -3.21 -1.00 3.49
CA ALA A 69 -2.60 -0.55 4.73
C ALA A 69 -2.08 0.90 4.62
N CYS A 70 -1.63 1.35 3.44
CA CYS A 70 -1.26 2.75 3.19
C CYS A 70 -2.45 3.72 3.32
N LEU A 71 -3.67 3.26 3.02
CA LEU A 71 -4.88 4.09 3.03
C LEU A 71 -5.58 4.16 4.41
N ARG A 72 -5.32 3.20 5.31
CA ARG A 72 -6.07 3.04 6.58
C ARG A 72 -5.26 3.36 7.85
N GLN A 73 -4.18 4.11 7.78
CA GLN A 73 -3.34 4.45 8.96
C GLN A 73 -3.99 5.44 9.96
N THR A 74 -5.24 5.21 10.36
CA THR A 74 -5.91 5.94 11.44
C THR A 74 -5.78 5.27 12.82
N HIS A 75 -5.08 4.13 12.94
CA HIS A 75 -5.03 3.37 14.21
C HIS A 75 -3.65 2.88 14.71
N MET A 76 -2.54 3.18 14.02
CA MET A 76 -1.21 3.11 14.65
C MET A 76 -0.92 4.50 15.21
N ALA A 77 -0.45 4.59 16.46
CA ALA A 77 -0.42 5.78 17.31
C ALA A 77 0.55 6.91 16.88
N SER A 78 0.69 7.16 15.58
CA SER A 78 1.34 8.34 15.03
C SER A 78 0.36 9.03 14.11
N SER A 79 0.12 10.31 14.35
CA SER A 79 -0.66 11.25 13.53
C SER A 79 -0.03 11.46 12.15
N LYS A 80 0.15 10.39 11.39
CA LYS A 80 0.76 10.45 10.07
C LYS A 80 -0.28 10.80 9.02
N SER A 81 0.07 11.75 8.19
CA SER A 81 -0.79 12.23 7.13
C SER A 81 -0.78 11.24 5.98
N LEU A 82 -1.92 11.08 5.30
CA LEU A 82 -2.02 10.40 4.01
C LEU A 82 -0.91 10.84 3.02
N LEU A 83 -0.45 12.09 3.15
CA LEU A 83 0.68 12.64 2.38
C LEU A 83 1.98 11.85 2.55
N GLU A 84 2.29 11.42 3.76
CA GLU A 84 3.57 10.75 4.07
C GLU A 84 3.64 9.35 3.45
N ASN A 85 2.47 8.78 3.10
CA ASN A 85 2.33 7.49 2.45
C ASN A 85 2.28 7.60 0.92
N ILE A 86 2.12 8.79 0.31
CA ILE A 86 2.06 8.93 -1.16
C ILE A 86 3.28 8.29 -1.83
N PRO A 87 4.54 8.53 -1.38
CA PRO A 87 5.70 7.90 -2.03
C PRO A 87 5.69 6.37 -1.93
N VAL A 88 5.16 5.81 -0.85
CA VAL A 88 5.01 4.36 -0.68
C VAL A 88 3.93 3.82 -1.62
N ILE A 89 2.81 4.54 -1.75
CA ILE A 89 1.74 4.22 -2.69
C ILE A 89 2.30 4.19 -4.13
N GLU A 90 3.02 5.22 -4.54
CA GLU A 90 3.65 5.30 -5.86
C GLU A 90 4.58 4.10 -6.10
N LEU A 91 5.47 3.79 -5.15
CA LEU A 91 6.37 2.64 -5.22
C LEU A 91 5.60 1.32 -5.40
N LEU A 92 4.55 1.09 -4.61
CA LEU A 92 3.75 -0.13 -4.72
C LEU A 92 3.07 -0.24 -6.09
N LEU A 93 2.52 0.86 -6.62
CA LEU A 93 1.88 0.90 -7.93
C LEU A 93 2.89 0.69 -9.07
N GLU A 94 4.09 1.26 -8.97
CA GLU A 94 5.20 1.03 -9.92
C GLU A 94 5.57 -0.47 -10.02
N HIS A 95 5.49 -1.18 -8.90
CA HIS A 95 5.77 -2.61 -8.82
C HIS A 95 4.54 -3.51 -9.08
N GLY A 96 3.41 -2.93 -9.48
CA GLY A 96 2.24 -3.68 -9.95
C GLY A 96 1.18 -3.95 -8.88
N ALA A 97 1.15 -3.20 -7.79
CA ALA A 97 0.02 -3.23 -6.87
C ALA A 97 -1.27 -2.83 -7.62
N ASP A 98 -2.29 -3.68 -7.54
CA ASP A 98 -3.57 -3.45 -8.23
C ASP A 98 -4.60 -2.83 -7.28
N PRO A 99 -4.99 -1.56 -7.48
CA PRO A 99 -5.94 -0.86 -6.62
C PRO A 99 -7.39 -1.36 -6.73
N ARG A 100 -7.67 -2.31 -7.63
CA ARG A 100 -8.98 -2.97 -7.80
C ARG A 100 -9.12 -4.22 -6.93
N LEU A 101 -8.05 -4.65 -6.26
CA LEU A 101 -8.14 -5.83 -5.41
C LEU A 101 -8.95 -5.53 -4.14
N HIS A 102 -9.90 -6.42 -3.85
CA HIS A 102 -10.81 -6.30 -2.72
C HIS A 102 -10.10 -6.71 -1.42
N HIS A 103 -10.31 -5.94 -0.36
CA HIS A 103 -9.86 -6.35 0.97
C HIS A 103 -10.55 -7.65 1.42
N ARG A 104 -9.78 -8.55 2.04
CA ARG A 104 -10.22 -9.94 2.28
C ARG A 104 -11.48 -10.06 3.15
N SER A 105 -11.62 -9.25 4.18
CA SER A 105 -12.66 -9.41 5.23
C SER A 105 -13.81 -8.42 5.20
N VAL A 106 -13.66 -7.29 4.50
CA VAL A 106 -14.69 -6.25 4.46
C VAL A 106 -15.40 -6.19 3.12
N GLY A 107 -15.04 -7.08 2.18
CA GLY A 107 -15.72 -7.23 0.90
C GLY A 107 -15.38 -6.13 -0.12
N PRO A 108 -16.11 -6.09 -1.25
CA PRO A 108 -15.79 -5.26 -2.41
C PRO A 108 -15.93 -3.75 -2.15
N VAL A 109 -16.67 -3.34 -1.12
CA VAL A 109 -16.91 -1.92 -0.79
C VAL A 109 -15.65 -1.18 -0.34
N HIS A 110 -14.57 -1.89 -0.04
CA HIS A 110 -13.32 -1.32 0.44
C HIS A 110 -12.14 -1.59 -0.50
N MET A 111 -12.40 -1.68 -1.81
CA MET A 111 -11.32 -1.60 -2.79
C MET A 111 -10.60 -0.24 -2.68
N PRO A 112 -9.26 -0.19 -2.74
CA PRO A 112 -8.50 1.06 -2.72
C PRO A 112 -9.04 2.13 -3.68
N ILE A 113 -9.36 1.75 -4.93
CA ILE A 113 -9.91 2.68 -5.93
C ILE A 113 -11.28 3.25 -5.53
N LEU A 114 -12.15 2.46 -4.90
CA LEU A 114 -13.48 2.94 -4.49
C LEU A 114 -13.39 3.86 -3.28
N ILE A 115 -12.48 3.58 -2.35
CA ILE A 115 -12.16 4.46 -1.22
C ILE A 115 -11.66 5.81 -1.74
N ALA A 116 -10.70 5.79 -2.67
CA ALA A 116 -10.17 7.02 -3.26
C ALA A 116 -11.24 7.83 -3.99
N ARG A 117 -12.12 7.17 -4.78
CA ARG A 117 -13.26 7.84 -5.44
C ARG A 117 -14.21 8.49 -4.46
N ARG A 118 -14.57 7.81 -3.38
CA ARG A 118 -15.49 8.34 -2.37
C ARG A 118 -14.95 9.64 -1.76
N TYR A 119 -13.72 9.61 -1.26
CA TYR A 119 -13.14 10.78 -0.58
C TYR A 119 -12.62 11.87 -1.53
N ALA A 120 -12.48 11.55 -2.83
CA ALA A 120 -12.23 12.53 -3.88
C ALA A 120 -13.51 13.21 -4.40
N SER A 121 -14.69 12.60 -4.18
CA SER A 121 -15.99 13.16 -4.59
C SER A 121 -16.23 14.50 -3.93
N ASP A 122 -16.83 15.46 -4.61
CA ASP A 122 -17.19 16.76 -4.04
C ASP A 122 -18.40 16.67 -3.08
N ASP A 123 -19.16 15.57 -3.13
CA ASP A 123 -20.35 15.33 -2.29
C ASP A 123 -20.02 14.79 -0.87
N GLU A 124 -18.74 14.52 -0.58
CA GLU A 124 -18.32 14.04 0.75
C GLU A 124 -18.01 15.24 1.66
N ASP A 125 -19.00 15.64 2.45
CA ASP A 125 -18.95 16.79 3.36
C ASP A 125 -17.99 16.61 4.54
N SER A 126 -17.58 15.36 4.83
CA SER A 126 -16.68 15.04 5.95
C SER A 126 -15.19 15.29 5.67
N VAL A 127 -14.84 15.70 4.45
CA VAL A 127 -13.46 15.86 3.98
C VAL A 127 -13.16 17.33 3.69
N THR A 128 -12.07 17.86 4.25
CA THR A 128 -11.60 19.22 3.94
C THR A 128 -11.14 19.32 2.49
N ASP A 129 -11.17 20.52 1.88
CA ASP A 129 -10.70 20.70 0.50
C ASP A 129 -9.25 20.26 0.31
N GLU A 130 -8.40 20.52 1.30
CA GLU A 130 -7.01 20.07 1.30
C GLU A 130 -6.90 18.54 1.28
N ALA A 131 -7.70 17.85 2.09
CA ALA A 131 -7.74 16.38 2.08
C ALA A 131 -8.35 15.85 0.78
N ARG A 132 -9.37 16.52 0.23
CA ARG A 132 -10.01 16.15 -1.04
C ARG A 132 -9.03 16.25 -2.21
N ALA A 133 -8.21 17.30 -2.27
CA ALA A 133 -7.15 17.43 -3.27
C ALA A 133 -6.15 16.26 -3.22
N LYS A 134 -5.81 15.79 -2.01
CA LYS A 134 -4.93 14.62 -1.82
C LYS A 134 -5.59 13.33 -2.31
N TRP A 135 -6.86 13.13 -1.99
CA TRP A 135 -7.62 11.98 -2.50
C TRP A 135 -7.78 12.00 -4.03
N LYS A 136 -7.99 13.19 -4.64
CA LYS A 136 -7.99 13.36 -6.10
C LYS A 136 -6.64 12.99 -6.72
N HIS A 137 -5.53 13.31 -6.06
CA HIS A 137 -4.20 12.90 -6.51
C HIS A 137 -4.01 11.38 -6.43
N ILE A 138 -4.37 10.74 -5.32
CA ILE A 138 -4.29 9.27 -5.16
C ILE A 138 -5.19 8.56 -6.17
N LEU A 139 -6.40 9.06 -6.40
CA LEU A 139 -7.30 8.53 -7.40
C LEU A 139 -6.66 8.51 -8.79
N ARG A 140 -6.00 9.60 -9.18
CA ARG A 140 -5.27 9.67 -10.46
C ARG A 140 -4.16 8.63 -10.53
N LEU A 141 -3.35 8.49 -9.48
CA LEU A 141 -2.29 7.47 -9.43
C LEU A 141 -2.85 6.05 -9.64
N PHE A 142 -4.01 5.76 -9.04
CA PHE A 142 -4.67 4.47 -9.21
C PHE A 142 -5.19 4.25 -10.64
N GLU A 143 -5.82 5.26 -11.23
CA GLU A 143 -6.32 5.19 -12.61
C GLU A 143 -5.18 4.96 -13.61
N GLU A 144 -4.06 5.67 -13.44
CA GLU A 144 -2.85 5.47 -14.25
C GLU A 144 -2.26 4.07 -14.06
N ALA A 145 -2.20 3.57 -12.82
CA ALA A 145 -1.71 2.23 -12.54
C ALA A 145 -2.59 1.14 -13.18
N ILE A 146 -3.92 1.31 -13.17
CA ILE A 146 -4.86 0.39 -13.83
C ILE A 146 -4.59 0.35 -15.33
N VAL A 147 -4.43 1.51 -15.98
CA VAL A 147 -4.09 1.58 -17.41
C VAL A 147 -2.78 0.83 -17.71
N ARG A 148 -1.75 1.01 -16.88
CA ARG A 148 -0.47 0.29 -17.02
C ARG A 148 -0.63 -1.23 -16.86
N LEU A 149 -1.40 -1.68 -15.88
CA LEU A 149 -1.67 -3.09 -15.62
C LEU A 149 -2.42 -3.76 -16.77
N ASP A 150 -3.47 -3.11 -17.27
CA ASP A 150 -4.28 -3.63 -18.37
C ASP A 150 -3.47 -3.69 -19.68
N ALA A 151 -2.63 -2.69 -19.96
CA ALA A 151 -1.72 -2.71 -21.10
C ALA A 151 -0.65 -3.83 -20.98
N LYS A 152 -0.15 -4.10 -19.78
CA LYS A 152 0.79 -5.20 -19.53
C LYS A 152 0.13 -6.55 -19.74
N LYS A 153 -1.13 -6.71 -19.31
CA LYS A 153 -1.91 -7.94 -19.50
C LYS A 153 -2.12 -8.24 -20.98
N GLN A 154 -2.49 -7.23 -21.78
CA GLN A 154 -2.65 -7.38 -23.24
C GLN A 154 -1.37 -7.85 -23.93
N LYS A 155 -0.20 -7.30 -23.56
CA LYS A 155 1.11 -7.72 -24.11
C LYS A 155 1.52 -9.15 -23.76
N VAL A 156 1.02 -9.70 -22.65
CA VAL A 156 1.29 -11.09 -22.24
C VAL A 156 0.35 -12.06 -22.97
N GLU A 157 -0.81 -11.58 -23.43
CA GLU A 157 -1.82 -12.36 -24.14
C GLU A 157 -1.66 -12.32 -25.67
N GLU A 158 -0.79 -11.44 -26.21
CA GLU A 158 -0.38 -11.43 -27.63
C GLU A 158 0.69 -12.53 -27.88
N PRO A 159 0.44 -13.48 -28.81
CA PRO A 159 1.29 -14.65 -29.07
C PRO A 159 2.60 -14.35 -29.82
#